data_AF-A0A1B6AVE2-F1
#
_entry.id   AF-A0A1B6AVE2-F1
#
_cell.length_a   1.000
_cell.length_b   1.000
_cell.length_c   1.000
_cell.angle_alpha   90.00
_cell.angle_beta   90.00
_cell.angle_gamma   90.00
#
_symmetry.space_group_name_H-M   'P 1'
#
loop_
_entity.id
_entity.type
_entity.pdbx_description
1 polymer ?
#
loop_
_entity_poly.entity_id
_entity_poly.type
_entity_poly.pdbx_seq_one_letter_code
_entity_poly.pdbx_strand_id
1 'polypeptide(L)' 'MFQGILFVLHTGIAWEHLLQELGFGSGMTCWRRLAEWTEARVWSRLHAVLLAELRRANALASPGQRSTAPTSGR' A
#
# COMPACT_ATOMS: atom_id res chain seq x y z
N MET A 1 15.12 1.77 7.70
CA MET A 1 14.39 2.90 7.07
C MET A 1 13.28 2.46 6.11
N PHE A 2 13.57 1.91 4.91
CA PHE A 2 12.50 1.48 3.98
C PHE A 2 11.59 0.38 4.58
N GLN A 3 12.17 -0.54 5.35
CA GLN A 3 11.40 -1.53 6.12
C GLN A 3 10.43 -0.91 7.12
N GLY A 4 10.77 0.24 7.74
CA GLY A 4 9.87 0.95 8.65
C GLY A 4 8.68 1.58 7.92
N ILE A 5 8.92 2.15 6.72
CA ILE A 5 7.86 2.67 5.84
C ILE A 5 6.91 1.53 5.43
N LEU A 6 7.45 0.40 4.98
CA LEU A 6 6.64 -0.77 4.61
C LEU A 6 5.86 -1.34 5.80
N PHE A 7 6.47 -1.39 6.98
CA PHE A 7 5.81 -1.90 8.18
C PHE A 7 4.61 -1.04 8.57
N VAL A 8 4.76 0.28 8.60
CA VAL A 8 3.66 1.22 8.87
C VAL A 8 2.55 1.11 7.83
N LEU A 9 2.90 1.00 6.54
CA LEU A 9 1.91 0.85 5.48
C LEU A 9 1.17 -0.49 5.53
N HIS A 10 1.85 -1.56 5.95
CA HIS A 10 1.26 -2.89 6.06
C HIS A 10 0.36 -3.02 7.29
N THR A 11 0.75 -2.42 8.42
CA THR A 11 0.03 -2.53 9.70
C THR A 11 -0.98 -1.41 9.95
N GLY A 12 -0.84 -0.27 9.25
CA GLY A 12 -1.71 0.89 9.40
C GLY A 12 -1.50 1.67 10.71
N ILE A 13 -0.43 1.39 11.47
CA ILE A 13 -0.14 2.08 12.73
C ILE A 13 0.30 3.54 12.50
N ALA A 14 0.13 4.39 13.50
CA ALA A 14 0.70 5.73 13.46
C ALA A 14 2.24 5.67 13.43
N TRP A 15 2.88 6.63 12.73
CA TRP A 15 4.35 6.72 12.67
C TRP A 15 4.99 6.85 14.06
N GLU A 16 4.32 7.48 15.01
CA GLU A 16 4.74 7.62 16.41
C GLU A 16 4.77 6.29 17.16
N HIS A 17 3.97 5.32 16.72
CA HIS A 17 3.86 3.99 17.32
C HIS A 17 4.84 2.98 16.69
N LEU A 18 5.67 3.42 15.75
CA LEU A 18 6.69 2.55 15.16
C LEU A 18 7.70 2.16 16.25
N LEU A 19 7.73 0.88 16.58
CA LEU A 19 8.66 0.32 17.57
C LEU A 19 10.10 0.56 17.12
N GLN A 20 10.81 1.45 17.83
CA GLN A 20 12.22 1.73 17.59
C GLN A 20 13.10 0.50 17.86
N GLU A 21 12.62 -0.43 18.69
CA GLU A 21 13.28 -1.71 19.02
C GLU A 21 13.45 -2.65 17.82
N LEU A 22 12.67 -2.47 16.75
CA LEU A 22 12.84 -3.23 15.50
C LEU A 22 14.06 -2.76 14.67
N GLY A 23 14.80 -1.74 15.12
CA GLY A 23 15.98 -1.22 14.42
C GLY A 23 15.64 -0.42 13.16
N PHE A 24 14.37 -0.06 12.94
CA PHE A 24 13.94 0.67 11.74
C PHE A 24 14.29 2.17 11.74
N GLY A 25 14.66 2.71 12.92
CA GLY A 25 14.85 4.14 13.19
C GLY A 25 13.57 4.81 13.69
N SER A 26 13.63 6.12 13.92
CA SER A 26 12.45 6.92 14.28
C SER A 26 11.40 6.90 13.15
N GLY A 27 10.13 6.71 13.53
CA GLY A 27 9.01 6.78 12.58
C GLY A 27 8.92 8.14 11.86
N MET A 28 9.33 9.22 12.52
CA MET A 28 9.36 10.55 11.93
C MET A 28 10.44 10.69 10.84
N THR A 29 11.58 10.01 11.00
CA THR A 29 12.61 9.94 9.95
C THR A 29 12.12 9.13 8.74
N CYS A 30 11.37 8.05 8.97
CA CYS A 30 10.73 7.28 7.90
C CYS A 30 9.67 8.11 7.16
N TRP A 31 8.84 8.86 7.88
CA TRP A 31 7.83 9.75 7.29
C TRP A 31 8.45 10.85 6.44
N ARG A 32 9.48 11.54 6.94
CA ARG A 32 10.20 12.58 6.17
C ARG A 32 10.73 12.05 4.85
N ARG A 33 11.29 10.84 4.86
CA ARG A 33 11.78 10.19 3.63
C ARG A 33 10.68 9.76 2.69
N LEU A 34 9.55 9.30 3.21
CA LEU A 34 8.37 9.03 2.40
C LEU A 34 7.84 10.32 1.75
N ALA A 35 7.88 11.44 2.46
CA ALA A 35 7.52 12.74 1.91
C ALA A 35 8.47 13.16 0.77
N GLU A 36 9.79 13.04 0.96
CA GLU A 36 10.80 13.27 -0.09
C GLU A 36 10.55 12.40 -1.34
N TRP A 37 10.19 11.13 -1.14
CA TRP A 37 9.87 10.21 -2.25
C TRP A 37 8.55 10.53 -2.94
N THR A 38 7.60 11.11 -2.22
CA THR A 38 6.33 11.57 -2.77
C THR A 38 6.56 12.79 -3.65
N GLU A 39 7.39 13.73 -3.19
CA GLU A 39 7.79 14.91 -3.95
C GLU A 39 8.60 14.54 -5.20
N ALA A 40 9.53 13.59 -5.07
CA ALA A 40 10.27 13.02 -6.20
C ALA A 40 9.44 12.08 -7.10
N ARG A 41 8.14 11.88 -6.82
CA ARG A 41 7.22 10.94 -7.51
C ARG A 41 7.65 9.48 -7.57
N VAL A 42 8.66 9.10 -6.79
CA VAL A 42 9.10 7.71 -6.61
C VAL A 42 7.97 6.89 -5.99
N TRP A 43 7.27 7.48 -5.01
CA TRP A 43 6.15 6.84 -4.34
C TRP A 43 5.00 6.49 -5.30
N SER A 44 4.68 7.38 -6.25
CA SER A 44 3.60 7.15 -7.22
C SER A 44 3.86 5.92 -8.10
N ARG A 45 5.12 5.73 -8.54
CA ARG A 45 5.51 4.57 -9.35
C ARG A 45 5.50 3.29 -8.54
N LEU A 46 6.01 3.35 -7.30
CA LEU A 46 6.07 2.20 -6.40
C LEU A 46 4.66 1.76 -5.99
N HIS A 47 3.77 2.70 -5.69
CA HIS A 47 2.36 2.45 -5.40
C HIS A 47 1.63 1.81 -6.59
N ALA A 48 1.88 2.25 -7.83
CA ALA A 48 1.29 1.65 -9.01
C ALA A 48 1.69 0.18 -9.20
N VAL A 49 2.97 -0.15 -8.96
CA VAL A 49 3.46 -1.53 -9.00
C VAL A 49 2.84 -2.35 -7.88
N LEU A 50 2.82 -1.84 -6.64
CA LEU A 50 2.23 -2.54 -5.50
C LEU A 50 0.74 -2.82 -5.72
N LEU A 51 0.01 -1.84 -6.24
CA LEU A 51 -1.40 -1.96 -6.58
C LEU A 51 -1.63 -2.97 -7.72
N ALA A 52 -0.74 -3.01 -8.71
CA ALA A 52 -0.78 -4.02 -9.76
C ALA A 52 -0.54 -5.43 -9.19
N GLU A 53 0.42 -5.61 -8.28
CA GLU A 53 0.64 -6.89 -7.61
C GLU A 53 -0.53 -7.31 -6.72
N LEU A 54 -1.11 -6.39 -5.95
CA LEU A 54 -2.29 -6.68 -5.12
C LEU A 54 -3.52 -7.05 -5.95
N ARG A 55 -3.70 -6.39 -7.10
CA ARG A 55 -4.74 -6.76 -8.09
C ARG A 55 -4.46 -8.14 -8.69
N ARG A 56 -3.20 -8.44 -9.04
CA ARG A 56 -2.80 -9.77 -9.53
C ARG A 56 -3.02 -10.87 -8.49
N ALA A 57 -2.76 -10.57 -7.22
CA ALA A 57 -2.97 -11.50 -6.10
C ALA A 57 -4.46 -11.68 -5.74
N ASN A 58 -5.40 -11.06 -6.48
CA ASN A 58 -6.84 -11.06 -6.20
C ASN A 58 -7.20 -10.63 -4.77
N ALA A 59 -6.35 -9.84 -4.13
CA ALA A 59 -6.55 -9.35 -2.76
C ALA A 59 -7.47 -8.10 -2.71
N LEU A 60 -7.83 -7.56 -3.88
CA LEU A 60 -8.78 -6.46 -4.05
C LEU A 60 -9.80 -6.88 -5.10
N ALA A 61 -10.86 -7.58 -4.67
CA ALA A 61 -12.01 -7.80 -5.53
C ALA A 61 -12.55 -6.41 -5.93
N SER A 62 -12.42 -6.06 -7.21
CA SER A 62 -13.14 -4.92 -7.76
C SER A 62 -14.64 -5.22 -7.57
N PRO A 63 -15.43 -4.37 -6.89
CA PRO A 63 -16.87 -4.55 -6.80
C PRO A 63 -17.48 -4.17 -8.15
N GLY A 64 -17.30 -5.03 -9.16
CA GLY A 64 -17.59 -4.66 -10.54
C GLY A 64 -17.85 -5.81 -11.51
N GLN A 65 -17.83 -7.07 -11.07
CA GLN A 65 -18.27 -8.18 -11.90
C GLN A 65 -19.36 -9.00 -11.21
N ARG A 66 -20.51 -8.34 -10.98
CA ARG A 66 -21.78 -9.09 -10.98
C ARG A 66 -22.08 -9.39 -12.44
N SER A 67 -21.81 -10.64 -12.81
CA SER A 67 -22.22 -11.25 -14.07
C SER A 67 -23.67 -10.87 -14.37
N THR A 68 -23.88 -10.01 -15.38
CA THR A 68 -25.20 -9.87 -16.00
C THR A 68 -25.40 -11.12 -16.84
N ALA A 69 -25.92 -12.17 -16.21
CA ALA A 69 -26.43 -13.31 -16.94
C ALA A 69 -27.53 -12.82 -17.89
N PRO A 70 -27.44 -13.10 -19.20
CA PRO A 70 -28.60 -12.91 -20.07
C PRO A 70 -29.57 -14.04 -19.74
N THR A 71 -30.65 -13.74 -19.03
CA THR A 71 -31.78 -14.67 -18.94
C THR A 71 -32.42 -14.76 -20.32
N SER A 72 -31.95 -15.73 -21.10
CA SER A 72 -32.61 -16.23 -22.30
C SER A 72 -33.46 -17.44 -21.89
N GLY A 73 -34.76 -17.38 -22.17
CA GLY A 73 -35.74 -18.45 -21.98
C GLY A 73 -37.11 -17.80 -21.86
N ARG A 74 -37.84 -17.62 -22.97
CA ARG A 74 -38.74 -18.60 -23.62
C ARG A 74 -39.80 -19.12 -22.65
#